data_AF-A0A7S1ETB9-F1
#
_entry.id   AF-A0A7S1ETB9-F1
#
_cell.length_a   1.000
_cell.length_b   1.000
_cell.length_c   1.000
_cell.angle_alpha   90.00
_cell.angle_beta   90.00
_cell.angle_gamma   90.00
#
_symmetry.space_group_name_H-M   'P 1'
#
loop_
_entity.id
_entity.type
_entity.pdbx_description
1 polymer ?
#
loop_
_entity_poly.entity_id
_entity_poly.type
_entity_poly.pdbx_seq_one_letter_code
_entity_poly.pdbx_strand_id
1 'polypeptide(L)'
;VTFPMFSISSRFISISKIHSISNSSSNSNSHFYRQLYPLRHDWTHDEIKSIYNKPLMQLMFEGASAHRAYFSAGEVQRCTLLSIKTGGCSEDCSYCSQSSKYKT
;
A
#
# COMPACT_ATOMS: atom_id res chain seq x y z
N VAL A 1 -11.45 30.31 14.50
CA VAL A 1 -12.21 29.82 13.32
C VAL A 1 -12.06 28.32 13.23
N THR A 2 -13.02 27.62 13.83
CA THR A 2 -13.18 26.17 13.77
C THR A 2 -13.53 25.78 12.34
N PHE A 3 -12.58 25.22 11.59
CA PHE A 3 -12.83 24.66 10.26
C PHE A 3 -13.09 23.15 10.36
N PRO A 4 -14.02 22.62 9.55
CA PRO A 4 -14.64 21.32 9.79
C PRO A 4 -13.74 20.16 9.37
N MET A 5 -13.84 19.12 10.20
CA MET A 5 -13.51 17.71 10.00
C MET A 5 -13.48 17.27 8.51
N PHE A 6 -12.30 16.93 8.00
CA PHE A 6 -12.14 16.27 6.71
C PHE A 6 -12.75 14.86 6.75
N SER A 7 -13.79 14.63 5.95
CA SER A 7 -14.36 13.30 5.72
C SER A 7 -13.53 12.58 4.65
N ILE A 8 -12.64 11.68 5.06
CA ILE A 8 -11.91 10.78 4.16
C ILE A 8 -12.90 9.69 3.71
N SER A 9 -13.56 9.87 2.56
CA SER A 9 -14.37 8.80 1.95
C SER A 9 -13.45 7.79 1.26
N SER A 10 -12.83 6.89 2.01
CA SER A 10 -12.16 5.72 1.46
C SER A 10 -13.22 4.71 0.99
N ARG A 11 -13.56 4.74 -0.30
CA ARG A 11 -14.34 3.67 -0.93
C ARG A 11 -13.37 2.70 -1.58
N PHE A 12 -13.43 1.43 -1.19
CA PHE A 12 -12.79 0.35 -1.93
C PHE A 12 -13.59 0.09 -3.22
N ILE A 13 -12.90 0.00 -4.35
CA ILE A 13 -13.51 -0.39 -5.62
C ILE A 13 -13.14 -1.85 -5.87
N SER A 14 -14.16 -2.71 -5.96
CA SER A 14 -13.98 -4.09 -6.39
C SER A 14 -13.94 -4.14 -7.92
N ILE A 15 -12.86 -4.67 -8.49
CA ILE A 15 -12.64 -4.78 -9.94
C ILE A 15 -13.58 -5.81 -10.60
N SER A 16 -14.37 -6.54 -9.80
CA SER A 16 -15.14 -7.73 -10.17
C SER A 16 -16.48 -7.50 -10.86
N LYS A 17 -16.81 -6.31 -11.40
CA LYS A 17 -18.09 -6.11 -12.10
C LYS A 17 -18.13 -6.63 -13.55
N ILE A 18 -17.29 -7.60 -13.89
CA ILE A 18 -17.42 -8.44 -15.09
C ILE A 18 -17.11 -9.89 -14.67
N HIS A 19 -18.09 -10.77 -14.86
CA HIS A 19 -18.11 -12.22 -14.59
C HIS A 19 -18.51 -12.70 -13.18
N SER A 20 -19.77 -13.11 -13.12
CA SER A 20 -20.41 -13.97 -12.13
C SER A 20 -19.79 -15.36 -12.08
N ILE A 21 -18.96 -15.66 -11.06
CA ILE A 21 -18.80 -17.02 -10.51
C ILE A 21 -18.61 -16.88 -8.99
N SER A 22 -19.69 -17.09 -8.25
CA SER A 22 -19.66 -17.36 -6.82
C SER A 22 -19.01 -18.73 -6.60
N ASN A 23 -17.77 -18.76 -6.08
CA ASN A 23 -17.13 -20.01 -5.66
C ASN A 23 -16.90 -20.00 -4.15
N SER A 24 -17.77 -20.74 -3.46
CA SER A 24 -17.80 -20.99 -2.03
C SER A 24 -16.67 -21.95 -1.62
N SER A 25 -15.42 -21.51 -1.63
CA SER A 25 -14.25 -22.32 -1.18
C SER A 25 -13.15 -21.51 -0.49
N SER A 26 -13.46 -20.30 -0.04
CA SER A 26 -12.47 -19.26 0.32
C SER A 26 -11.95 -19.30 1.77
N ASN A 27 -12.36 -20.24 2.63
CA ASN A 27 -11.98 -20.17 4.05
C ASN A 27 -10.69 -20.93 4.41
N SER A 28 -10.45 -22.12 3.84
CA SER A 28 -9.30 -22.97 4.22
C SER A 28 -7.95 -22.44 3.73
N ASN A 29 -7.90 -21.86 2.53
CA ASN A 29 -6.66 -21.34 1.96
C ASN A 29 -6.14 -20.10 2.70
N SER A 30 -7.04 -19.23 3.19
CA SER A 30 -6.65 -17.98 3.87
C SER A 30 -5.90 -18.19 5.18
N HIS A 31 -6.19 -19.28 5.89
CA HIS A 31 -5.55 -19.60 7.17
C HIS A 31 -4.13 -20.12 6.95
N PHE A 32 -3.94 -20.95 5.93
CA PHE A 32 -2.64 -21.51 5.56
C PHE A 32 -1.65 -20.40 5.12
N TYR A 33 -2.09 -19.45 4.28
CA TYR A 33 -1.21 -18.36 3.85
C TYR A 33 -0.82 -17.40 4.99
N ARG A 34 -1.69 -17.21 6.00
CA ARG A 34 -1.35 -16.43 7.21
C ARG A 34 -0.30 -17.11 8.09
N GLN A 35 -0.18 -18.44 8.02
CA GLN A 35 0.88 -19.18 8.72
C GLN A 35 2.21 -19.09 7.97
N LEU A 36 2.21 -19.04 6.63
CA LEU A 36 3.42 -18.86 5.82
C LEU A 36 4.02 -17.46 5.93
N TYR A 37 3.18 -16.45 6.15
CA TYR A 37 3.59 -15.05 6.26
C TYR A 37 3.14 -14.43 7.59
N PRO A 38 3.66 -14.88 8.75
CA PRO A 38 3.19 -14.40 10.04
C PRO A 38 3.44 -12.90 10.20
N LEU A 39 2.49 -12.19 10.84
CA LEU A 39 2.68 -10.79 11.20
C LEU A 39 3.75 -10.69 12.28
N ARG A 40 4.85 -10.01 11.94
CA ARG A 40 6.01 -9.76 12.81
C ARG A 40 6.32 -8.27 12.88
N HIS A 41 6.76 -7.84 14.05
CA HIS A 41 7.11 -6.45 14.34
C HIS A 41 8.57 -6.29 14.81
N ASP A 42 9.30 -7.39 14.94
CA ASP A 42 10.63 -7.52 15.52
C ASP A 42 11.73 -7.66 14.44
N TRP A 43 11.73 -6.75 13.46
CA TRP A 43 12.67 -6.80 12.34
C TRP A 43 14.04 -6.22 12.70
N THR A 44 15.09 -6.96 12.42
CA THR A 44 16.47 -6.47 12.48
C THR A 44 16.92 -5.89 11.13
N HIS A 45 17.94 -5.03 11.16
CA HIS A 45 18.48 -4.41 9.94
C HIS A 45 19.03 -5.47 8.96
N ASP A 46 19.71 -6.50 9.47
CA ASP A 46 20.31 -7.54 8.63
C ASP A 46 19.28 -8.43 7.94
N GLU A 47 18.16 -8.73 8.61
CA GLU A 47 17.03 -9.43 8.00
C GLU A 47 16.42 -8.61 6.87
N ILE A 48 16.17 -7.31 7.07
CA ILE A 48 15.64 -6.42 6.02
C ILE A 48 16.61 -6.33 4.85
N LYS A 49 17.91 -6.21 5.13
CA LYS A 49 18.96 -6.19 4.11
C LYS A 49 18.98 -7.49 3.31
N SER A 50 18.74 -8.64 3.94
CA SER A 50 18.64 -9.92 3.24
C SER A 50 17.47 -9.95 2.26
N ILE A 51 16.31 -9.41 2.64
CA ILE A 51 15.12 -9.32 1.78
C ILE A 51 15.37 -8.38 0.60
N TYR A 52 15.96 -7.20 0.86
CA TYR A 52 16.28 -6.22 -0.18
C TYR A 52 17.21 -6.78 -1.25
N ASN A 53 18.17 -7.63 -0.87
CA ASN A 53 19.15 -8.21 -1.78
C ASN A 53 18.68 -9.53 -2.44
N LYS A 54 17.43 -9.97 -2.24
CA LYS A 54 16.88 -11.16 -2.91
C LYS A 54 16.80 -10.94 -4.43
N PRO A 55 16.89 -12.02 -5.24
CA PRO A 55 16.60 -11.95 -6.67
C PRO A 55 15.19 -11.39 -6.91
N LEU A 56 15.07 -10.40 -7.81
CA LEU A 56 13.84 -9.64 -8.05
C LEU A 56 12.61 -10.54 -8.31
N MET A 57 12.76 -11.56 -9.15
CA MET A 57 11.66 -12.45 -9.52
C MET A 57 11.14 -13.25 -8.33
N GLN A 58 12.04 -13.70 -7.45
CA GLN A 58 11.67 -14.41 -6.23
C GLN A 58 10.98 -13.46 -5.24
N LEU A 59 11.54 -12.26 -5.04
CA LEU A 59 10.97 -11.25 -4.15
C LEU A 59 9.55 -10.83 -4.58
N MET A 60 9.33 -10.66 -5.88
CA MET A 60 8.02 -10.31 -6.44
C MET A 60 6.98 -11.42 -6.18
N PHE A 61 7.35 -12.68 -6.37
CA PHE A 61 6.45 -13.82 -6.10
C PHE A 61 6.11 -13.94 -4.62
N GLU A 62 7.10 -13.84 -3.73
CA GLU A 62 6.90 -13.84 -2.28
C GLU A 62 6.02 -12.67 -1.82
N GLY A 63 6.28 -11.46 -2.33
CA GLY A 63 5.50 -10.26 -2.01
C GLY A 63 4.05 -10.34 -2.47
N ALA A 64 3.80 -10.85 -3.69
CA ALA A 64 2.45 -11.07 -4.20
C ALA A 64 1.70 -12.14 -3.38
N SER A 65 2.40 -13.19 -2.94
CA SER A 65 1.83 -14.26 -2.11
C SER A 65 1.46 -13.75 -0.72
N ALA A 66 2.34 -12.97 -0.07
CA ALA A 66 2.07 -12.30 1.20
C ALA A 66 0.89 -11.33 1.08
N HIS A 67 0.81 -10.54 0.01
CA HIS A 67 -0.33 -9.62 -0.21
C HIS A 67 -1.67 -10.36 -0.28
N ARG A 68 -1.74 -11.48 -1.02
CA ARG A 68 -2.97 -12.28 -1.14
C ARG A 68 -3.38 -12.99 0.16
N ALA A 69 -2.47 -13.17 1.11
CA ALA A 69 -2.77 -13.73 2.42
C ALA A 69 -3.65 -12.80 3.28
N TYR A 70 -3.53 -11.48 3.06
CA TYR A 70 -4.15 -10.45 3.91
C TYR A 70 -5.12 -9.52 3.17
N PHE A 71 -4.98 -9.37 1.84
CA PHE A 71 -5.77 -8.45 1.03
C PHE A 71 -6.54 -9.16 -0.08
N SER A 72 -7.71 -8.62 -0.43
CA SER A 72 -8.56 -9.15 -1.51
C SER A 72 -7.88 -8.96 -2.87
N ALA A 73 -7.70 -10.06 -3.61
CA ALA A 73 -7.12 -10.04 -4.95
C ALA A 73 -8.12 -9.45 -5.94
N GLY A 74 -8.04 -8.13 -6.16
CA GLY A 74 -8.98 -7.40 -7.05
C GLY A 74 -9.63 -6.19 -6.40
N GLU A 75 -9.22 -5.83 -5.19
CA GLU A 75 -9.61 -4.58 -4.55
C GLU A 75 -8.43 -3.63 -4.47
N VAL A 76 -8.69 -2.35 -4.73
CA VAL A 76 -7.70 -1.28 -4.60
C VAL A 76 -8.32 -0.15 -3.78
N GLN A 77 -7.52 0.44 -2.89
CA GLN A 77 -7.93 1.61 -2.11
C GLN A 77 -7.91 2.87 -2.99
N ARG A 78 -9.01 3.62 -3.00
CA ARG A 78 -9.08 4.91 -3.68
C ARG A 78 -8.94 6.06 -2.69
N CYS A 79 -7.97 6.93 -2.95
CA CYS A 79 -7.75 8.17 -2.22
C CYS A 79 -7.77 9.37 -3.19
N THR A 80 -8.41 10.46 -2.78
CA THR A 80 -8.33 11.75 -3.48
C THR A 80 -7.60 12.73 -2.58
N LEU A 81 -6.55 13.35 -3.10
CA LEU A 81 -5.77 14.36 -2.40
C LEU A 81 -5.92 15.70 -3.12
N LEU A 82 -6.02 16.78 -2.34
CA LEU A 82 -6.09 18.16 -2.84
C LEU A 82 -5.01 19.00 -2.16
N SER A 83 -4.17 19.66 -2.96
CA SER A 83 -3.19 20.61 -2.43
C SER A 83 -3.87 21.97 -2.20
N ILE A 84 -4.26 22.24 -0.95
CA ILE A 84 -4.98 23.48 -0.59
C ILE A 84 -4.13 24.74 -0.75
N LYS A 85 -2.81 24.60 -0.61
CA LYS A 85 -1.81 25.65 -0.86
C LYS A 85 -0.66 25.02 -1.63
N THR A 86 -0.15 25.70 -2.65
CA THR A 86 0.94 25.22 -3.49
C THR A 86 2.06 26.26 -3.59
N GLY A 87 3.30 25.79 -3.55
CA GLY A 87 4.48 26.61 -3.72
C GLY A 87 4.86 27.44 -2.48
N GLY A 88 6.00 28.12 -2.58
CA GLY A 88 6.51 28.98 -1.50
C GLY A 88 6.84 28.22 -0.20
N CYS A 89 7.15 26.93 -0.29
CA CYS A 89 7.53 26.15 0.88
C CYS A 89 8.91 26.59 1.39
N SER A 90 9.03 26.80 2.70
CA SER A 90 10.28 27.21 3.37
C SER A 90 11.34 26.12 3.42
N GLU A 91 10.88 24.87 3.40
CA GLU A 91 11.73 23.68 3.52
C GLU A 91 12.61 23.49 2.29
N ASP A 92 13.77 22.87 2.49
CA ASP A 92 14.81 22.61 1.49
C ASP A 92 14.81 21.15 1.02
N CYS A 93 13.63 20.55 0.88
CA CYS A 93 13.50 19.20 0.33
C CYS A 93 13.97 19.18 -1.14
N SER A 94 15.12 18.55 -1.40
CA SER A 94 15.80 18.50 -2.72
C SER A 94 14.97 17.89 -3.85
N TYR A 95 13.97 17.08 -3.52
CA TYR A 95 13.08 16.41 -4.46
C TYR A 95 11.72 17.11 -4.63
N CYS A 96 11.41 18.12 -3.81
CA CYS A 96 10.09 18.74 -3.78
C CYS A 96 10.04 19.99 -4.67
N SER A 97 9.22 19.96 -5.73
CA SER A 97 9.01 21.09 -6.64
C SER A 97 8.33 22.31 -6.00
N GLN A 98 7.82 22.17 -4.77
CA GLN A 98 7.19 23.28 -4.05
C GLN A 98 8.18 24.05 -3.16
N SER A 99 9.42 23.57 -3.02
CA SER A 99 10.46 24.27 -2.27
C SER A 99 10.82 25.58 -2.95
N SER A 100 10.84 26.67 -2.18
CA SER A 100 11.31 27.98 -2.67
C SER A 100 12.83 28.07 -2.78
N LYS A 101 13.57 27.08 -2.26
CA LYS A 101 15.03 27.08 -2.18
C LYS A 101 15.69 26.64 -3.49
N TYR A 102 14.98 25.89 -4.31
CA TYR A 102 15.49 25.35 -5.57
C TYR A 102 14.72 25.94 -6.75
N LYS A 103 15.43 26.20 -7.85
CA LYS A 103 14.83 26.60 -9.11
C LYS A 103 14.54 25.35 -9.94
N THR A 104 13.48 24.65 -9.55
CA THR A 104 12.93 23.47 -10.23
C THR A 104 11.88 23.85 -11.25
#